data_AF-A0AAV4EGK9-F1
#
_entry.id   AF-A0AAV4EGK9-F1
#
_cell.length_a   1.000
_cell.length_b   1.000
_cell.length_c   1.000
_cell.angle_alpha   90.00
_cell.angle_beta   90.00
_cell.angle_gamma   90.00
#
_symmetry.space_group_name_H-M   'P 1'
#
loop_
_entity.id
_entity.type
_entity.pdbx_description
1 polymer ?
#
loop_
_entity_poly.entity_id
_entity_poly.type
_entity_poly.pdbx_seq_one_letter_code
_entity_poly.pdbx_strand_id
1 'polypeptide(L)'
;MLQTNWTNGAVICTVSEEANDEDRRENYTPIYLLGQEGFEALDPFVPIHVPEYTEKEALSNINYFIDRNWIQNEHGRTDEGKKELIFVSNKNPFNLAKICAQL
;
A
#
# COMPACT_ATOMS: atom_id res chain seq x y z
N MET A 1 -2.12 -26.36 0.27
CA MET A 1 -0.97 -25.54 0.73
C MET A 1 0.03 -25.38 -0.40
N LEU A 2 0.80 -24.29 -0.38
CA LEU A 2 1.92 -24.07 -1.30
C LEU A 2 2.94 -25.20 -1.14
N GLN A 3 3.11 -26.02 -2.17
CA GLN A 3 4.11 -27.08 -2.17
C GLN A 3 5.45 -26.50 -2.59
N THR A 4 6.52 -26.87 -1.89
CA THR A 4 7.90 -26.43 -2.14
C THR A 4 8.76 -27.52 -2.80
N ASN A 5 8.13 -28.55 -3.38
CA ASN A 5 8.78 -29.74 -3.94
C ASN A 5 9.28 -29.59 -5.39
N TRP A 6 9.50 -28.36 -5.85
CA TRP A 6 9.91 -28.05 -7.22
C TRP A 6 11.12 -27.12 -7.23
N THR A 7 11.83 -27.04 -8.36
CA THR A 7 13.06 -26.25 -8.51
C THR A 7 12.95 -25.27 -9.68
N ASN A 8 13.82 -24.25 -9.72
CA ASN A 8 13.90 -23.22 -10.78
C ASN A 8 12.70 -22.26 -10.89
N GLY A 9 12.12 -21.85 -9.76
CA GLY A 9 11.15 -20.77 -9.70
C GLY A 9 11.09 -20.14 -8.31
N ALA A 10 10.21 -19.16 -8.14
CA ALA A 10 9.97 -18.50 -6.87
C ALA A 10 8.47 -18.30 -6.65
N VAL A 11 8.06 -18.32 -5.40
CA VAL A 11 6.71 -17.93 -4.99
C VAL A 11 6.78 -16.55 -4.36
N ILE A 12 5.92 -15.64 -4.81
CA ILE A 12 5.70 -14.35 -4.18
C ILE A 12 4.26 -14.35 -3.68
N CYS A 13 4.09 -14.09 -2.39
CA CYS A 13 2.79 -14.00 -1.74
C CYS A 13 2.61 -12.62 -1.11
N THR A 14 1.35 -12.20 -0.95
CA THR A 14 0.98 -10.98 -0.25
C THR A 14 -0.14 -11.31 0.72
N VAL A 15 -0.05 -10.79 1.94
CA VAL A 15 -1.13 -10.82 2.92
C VAL A 15 -1.94 -9.53 2.80
N SER A 16 -3.23 -9.56 3.13
CA SER A 16 -4.10 -8.40 3.00
C SER A 16 -5.09 -8.33 4.15
N GLU A 17 -5.12 -7.19 4.84
CA GLU A 17 -6.15 -6.90 5.85
C GLU A 17 -7.54 -6.78 5.22
N GLU A 18 -7.61 -6.36 3.94
CA GLU A 18 -8.87 -6.23 3.19
C GLU A 18 -9.59 -7.57 3.00
N ALA A 19 -8.87 -8.69 3.15
CA ALA A 19 -9.46 -10.03 3.10
C ALA A 19 -10.22 -10.41 4.40
N ASN A 20 -10.03 -9.65 5.48
CA ASN A 20 -10.75 -9.83 6.73
C ASN A 20 -11.98 -8.91 6.81
N ASP A 21 -12.94 -9.30 7.65
CA ASP A 21 -14.05 -8.44 8.08
C ASP A 21 -13.52 -7.15 8.73
N GLU A 22 -14.27 -6.05 8.62
CA GLU A 22 -13.81 -4.72 9.08
C GLU A 22 -13.43 -4.69 10.56
N ASP A 23 -14.11 -5.47 11.41
CA ASP A 23 -13.83 -5.61 12.84
C ASP A 23 -12.54 -6.38 13.16
N ARG A 24 -11.87 -6.95 12.14
CA ARG A 24 -10.66 -7.79 12.27
C ARG A 24 -9.46 -7.27 11.48
N ARG A 25 -9.38 -5.94 11.33
CA ARG A 25 -8.29 -5.22 10.65
C ARG A 25 -7.44 -4.40 11.61
N GLU A 26 -7.19 -4.95 12.80
CA GLU A 26 -6.44 -4.23 13.85
C GLU A 26 -4.92 -4.26 13.60
N ASN A 27 -4.43 -5.18 12.78
CA ASN A 27 -3.02 -5.43 12.59
C ASN A 27 -2.73 -6.06 11.21
N TYR A 28 -1.69 -5.56 10.54
CA TYR A 28 -1.27 -6.01 9.20
C TYR A 28 -0.17 -7.08 9.20
N THR A 29 0.30 -7.52 10.37
CA THR A 29 1.42 -8.46 10.45
C THR A 29 1.04 -9.84 9.90
N PRO A 30 1.97 -10.56 9.22
CA PRO A 30 1.66 -11.86 8.63
C PRO A 30 1.13 -12.88 9.65
N ILE A 31 1.64 -12.90 10.88
CA ILE A 31 1.19 -13.85 11.90
C ILE A 31 -0.24 -13.57 12.39
N TYR A 32 -0.63 -12.30 12.46
CA TYR A 32 -2.00 -11.92 12.82
C TYR A 32 -2.97 -12.33 11.70
N LEU A 33 -2.61 -12.04 10.44
CA LEU A 33 -3.48 -12.29 9.28
C LEU A 33 -3.60 -13.76 8.90
N LEU A 34 -2.50 -14.53 9.01
CA LEU A 34 -2.47 -15.94 8.64
C LEU A 34 -2.89 -16.87 9.79
N GLY A 35 -2.88 -16.37 11.02
CA GLY A 35 -2.95 -17.20 12.21
C GLY A 35 -1.78 -18.18 12.29
N GLN A 36 -1.83 -19.06 13.30
CA GLN A 36 -0.77 -20.05 13.52
C GLN A 36 -0.62 -21.01 12.35
N GLU A 37 -1.72 -21.61 11.87
CA GLU A 37 -1.70 -22.63 10.81
C GLU A 37 -1.14 -22.06 9.50
N GLY A 38 -1.59 -20.87 9.09
CA GLY A 38 -1.14 -20.25 7.85
C GLY A 38 0.32 -19.79 7.93
N PHE A 39 0.77 -19.32 9.10
CA PHE A 39 2.15 -18.92 9.30
C PHE A 39 3.10 -20.12 9.27
N GLU A 40 2.77 -21.20 9.98
CA GLU A 40 3.54 -22.45 9.99
C GLU A 40 3.57 -23.13 8.62
N ALA A 41 2.49 -23.00 7.83
CA ALA A 41 2.43 -23.53 6.47
C ALA A 41 3.38 -22.83 5.48
N LEU A 42 3.80 -21.60 5.77
CA LEU A 42 4.74 -20.83 4.95
C LEU A 42 6.17 -20.85 5.49
N ASP A 43 6.39 -21.33 6.72
CA ASP A 43 7.70 -21.37 7.34
C ASP A 43 8.61 -22.42 6.66
N PRO A 44 9.83 -22.08 6.21
CA PRO A 44 10.48 -20.77 6.24
C PRO A 44 10.14 -19.86 5.04
N PHE A 45 9.95 -18.57 5.31
CA PHE A 45 9.79 -17.52 4.29
C PHE A 45 10.58 -16.24 4.59
N VAL A 46 10.72 -15.38 3.58
CA VAL A 46 11.38 -14.06 3.70
C VAL A 46 10.31 -12.97 3.78
N PRO A 47 10.09 -12.33 4.95
CA PRO A 47 9.13 -11.24 5.07
C PRO A 47 9.68 -9.96 4.42
N ILE A 48 8.83 -9.28 3.64
CA ILE A 48 9.13 -7.99 3.02
C ILE A 48 8.09 -6.97 3.49
N HIS A 49 8.55 -5.93 4.20
CA HIS A 49 7.68 -4.85 4.65
C HIS A 49 7.54 -3.78 3.56
N VAL A 50 6.30 -3.38 3.26
CA VAL A 50 5.98 -2.30 2.33
C VAL A 50 5.45 -1.11 3.15
N PRO A 51 6.28 -0.10 3.44
CA PRO A 51 5.84 1.08 4.17
C PRO A 51 5.03 2.01 3.25
N GLU A 52 4.47 3.06 3.87
CA GLU A 52 3.90 4.19 3.14
C GLU A 52 4.95 4.91 2.29
N TYR A 53 4.49 5.76 1.36
CA TYR A 53 5.39 6.50 0.49
C TYR A 53 6.41 7.31 1.28
N THR A 54 7.63 7.34 0.75
CA THR A 54 8.56 8.43 1.02
C THR A 54 8.03 9.74 0.45
N GLU A 55 8.53 10.87 0.93
CA GLU A 55 8.14 12.19 0.42
C GLU A 55 8.40 12.29 -1.10
N LYS A 56 9.51 11.73 -1.57
CA LYS A 56 9.86 11.70 -2.99
C LYS A 56 8.85 10.90 -3.82
N GLU A 57 8.43 9.73 -3.34
CA GLU A 57 7.44 8.88 -4.03
C GLU A 57 6.07 9.55 -4.07
N ALA A 58 5.61 10.11 -2.94
CA ALA A 58 4.34 10.83 -2.85
C ALA A 58 4.33 12.04 -3.81
N LEU A 59 5.39 12.84 -3.81
CA LEU A 59 5.52 13.98 -4.72
C LEU A 59 5.58 13.55 -6.19
N SER A 60 6.27 12.44 -6.49
CA SER A 60 6.33 11.89 -7.85
C SER A 60 4.95 11.44 -8.32
N ASN A 61 4.16 10.80 -7.44
CA ASN A 61 2.81 10.36 -7.75
C ASN A 61 1.84 11.54 -7.95
N ILE A 62 1.92 12.58 -7.11
CA ILE A 62 1.11 13.80 -7.28
C ILE A 62 1.45 14.50 -8.60
N ASN A 63 2.74 14.67 -8.91
CA ASN A 63 3.15 15.27 -10.18
C ASN A 63 2.67 14.46 -11.39
N TYR A 64 2.64 13.12 -11.29
CA TYR A 64 2.03 12.28 -12.31
C TYR A 64 0.52 12.55 -12.44
N PHE A 65 -0.23 12.67 -11.33
CA PHE A 65 -1.65 13.03 -11.40
C PHE A 65 -1.88 14.42 -12.02
N ILE A 66 -1.02 15.40 -11.75
CA ILE A 66 -1.11 16.72 -12.39
C ILE A 66 -0.85 16.62 -13.89
N ASP A 67 0.20 15.92 -14.31
CA ASP A 67 0.57 15.72 -15.73
C ASP A 67 -0.55 15.03 -16.52
N ARG A 68 -1.20 14.05 -15.91
CA ARG A 68 -2.35 13.34 -16.50
C ARG A 68 -3.65 14.13 -16.47
N ASN A 69 -3.63 15.39 -15.98
CA ASN A 69 -4.83 16.19 -15.73
C ASN A 69 -5.85 15.42 -14.87
N TRP A 70 -5.38 14.64 -13.89
CA TRP A 70 -6.23 13.97 -12.92
C TRP A 70 -6.67 14.94 -11.82
N ILE A 71 -5.73 15.75 -11.30
CA ILE A 71 -6.02 16.85 -10.37
C ILE A 71 -6.38 18.09 -11.19
N GLN A 72 -7.65 18.50 -11.16
CA GLN A 72 -8.14 19.64 -11.93
C GLN A 72 -8.12 20.95 -11.15
N ASN A 73 -8.34 20.89 -9.83
CA ASN A 73 -8.28 22.03 -8.93
C ASN A 73 -6.91 22.72 -8.98
N GLU A 74 -6.90 24.02 -9.30
CA GLU A 74 -5.69 24.83 -9.40
C GLU A 74 -4.89 24.88 -8.09
N HIS A 75 -5.57 24.86 -6.94
CA HIS A 75 -4.94 24.85 -5.62
C HIS A 75 -4.21 23.53 -5.34
N GLY A 76 -4.69 22.41 -5.90
CA GLY A 76 -4.02 21.11 -5.78
C GLY A 76 -2.71 21.02 -6.58
N ARG A 77 -2.46 21.98 -7.49
CA ARG A 77 -1.26 22.02 -8.34
C ARG A 77 -0.14 22.88 -7.77
N THR A 78 -0.41 23.70 -6.76
CA THR A 78 0.60 24.54 -6.10
C THR A 78 1.51 23.72 -5.17
N ASP A 79 2.65 24.27 -4.80
CA ASP A 79 3.56 23.59 -3.86
C ASP A 79 2.96 23.46 -2.45
N GLU A 80 2.13 24.41 -2.04
CA GLU A 80 1.33 24.34 -0.82
C GLU A 80 0.30 23.21 -0.89
N GLY A 81 -0.47 23.11 -1.98
CA GLY A 81 -1.47 22.06 -2.17
C GLY A 81 -0.85 20.67 -2.16
N LYS A 82 0.33 20.50 -2.77
CA LYS A 82 1.08 19.23 -2.70
C LYS A 82 1.44 18.85 -1.27
N LYS A 83 1.87 19.81 -0.44
CA LYS A 83 2.17 19.55 0.99
C LYS A 83 0.92 19.16 1.77
N GLU A 84 -0.21 19.81 1.51
CA GLU A 84 -1.49 19.45 2.12
C GLU A 84 -1.95 18.04 1.72
N LEU A 85 -1.84 17.69 0.43
CA LEU A 85 -2.17 16.35 -0.06
C LEU A 85 -1.31 15.28 0.61
N ILE A 86 0.00 15.52 0.73
CA ILE A 86 0.94 14.63 1.42
C ILE A 86 0.58 14.48 2.91
N PHE A 87 0.23 15.59 3.56
CA PHE A 87 -0.14 15.61 4.98
C PHE A 87 -1.45 14.85 5.25
N VAL A 88 -2.52 15.18 4.53
CA VAL A 88 -3.86 14.60 4.76
C VAL A 88 -3.91 13.12 4.37
N SER A 89 -3.20 12.71 3.31
CA SER A 89 -3.09 11.30 2.95
C SER A 89 -2.21 10.50 3.90
N ASN A 90 -1.43 11.17 4.78
CA ASN A 90 -0.37 10.56 5.57
C ASN A 90 0.61 9.74 4.72
N LYS A 91 0.88 10.18 3.47
CA LYS A 91 1.67 9.46 2.46
C LYS A 91 1.14 8.05 2.13
N ASN A 92 -0.08 7.72 2.54
CA ASN A 92 -0.69 6.45 2.21
C ASN A 92 -1.14 6.45 0.74
N PRO A 93 -0.67 5.51 -0.10
CA PRO A 93 -0.97 5.49 -1.53
C PRO A 93 -2.46 5.46 -1.85
N PHE A 94 -3.24 4.65 -1.12
CA PHE A 94 -4.67 4.51 -1.33
C PHE A 94 -5.42 5.79 -0.94
N ASN A 95 -5.12 6.35 0.23
CA ASN A 95 -5.73 7.60 0.70
C ASN A 95 -5.37 8.78 -0.22
N LEU A 96 -4.12 8.86 -0.68
CA LEU A 96 -3.68 9.90 -1.62
C LEU A 96 -4.48 9.83 -2.93
N ALA A 97 -4.61 8.64 -3.53
CA ALA A 97 -5.40 8.45 -4.74
C ALA A 97 -6.89 8.80 -4.53
N LYS A 98 -7.46 8.38 -3.39
CA LYS A 98 -8.85 8.67 -3.02
C LYS A 98 -9.12 10.17 -2.89
N ILE A 99 -8.23 10.92 -2.24
CA ILE A 99 -8.34 12.37 -2.10
C ILE A 99 -8.19 13.04 -3.47
N CYS A 100 -7.18 12.65 -4.26
CA CYS A 100 -6.93 13.26 -5.57
C CYS A 100 -8.05 12.98 -6.59
N ALA A 101 -8.79 11.87 -6.46
CA ALA A 101 -9.90 11.54 -7.36
C ALA A 101 -11.07 12.52 -7.29
N GLN A 102 -11.14 13.37 -6.26
CA GLN A 102 -12.19 14.37 -6.08
C GLN A 102 -11.74 15.80 -6.45
N LEU A 103 -10.50 15.98 -6.92
CA LEU A 103 -9.86 17.29 -7.12
C LEU A 103 -9.77 17.70 -8.59
#